data_AF-A0AAJ5CA23-F1
#
_entry.id   AF-A0AAJ5CA23-F1
#
_cell.length_a   1.000
_cell.length_b   1.000
_cell.length_c   1.000
_cell.angle_alpha   90.00
_cell.angle_beta   90.00
_cell.angle_gamma   90.00
#
_symmetry.space_group_name_H-M   'P 1'
#
loop_
_entity.id
_entity.type
_entity.pdbx_description
1 polymer ?
#
loop_
_entity_poly.entity_id
_entity_poly.type
_entity_poly.pdbx_seq_one_letter_code
_entity_poly.pdbx_strand_id
1 'polypeptide(L)'
;MELVPARMTGVDAVTVRPGRPLAGTVRADGSKNAALPLLAAAASLRRGVHLSGVPASADVQRMLGLLEQCGYRVAHPVAEPGAVIVMPKGGPIEVPELADAARIRASYYLVAPLLAACGQAVLPWPGGCQIGDRGMDLHFKVYEAFGDTVLLDDTGYRVLAGQARDRVVLTLPFRSRGASIAAVCRAVASGSRLELGNPNLSPETTGVLAALRTAGWQAHASEDQITLDPPLGVTAGTVAWTVPGDKTEAGTLACAIAATGGEGRIEGINGPDLKALAGLLDWVGVPITLAPDAITVHQARTVGGRPLRAIASLAPDGLDADFEPPLMALALTLPGIHLFCDDINPGRHGSASSSPSVTSIAYVTSAMLCVPSFIWAPRFLRRRSRSAAHEAAGTSTPSGFSAHTRSCRPTGPSSAWPRSAYRALRAIHGWHPSRAPSATTTRAPVFAAALTVWRTSSADRYSPAPDTPSRSTWTRPRVKASP
;
A
#
# COMPACT_ATOMS: atom_id res chain seq x y z
N MET A 1 22.62 -37.68 -22.21
CA MET A 1 21.22 -37.48 -21.79
C MET A 1 21.12 -36.07 -21.24
N GLU A 2 20.98 -35.09 -22.13
CA GLU A 2 20.91 -33.66 -21.75
C GLU A 2 19.62 -33.40 -21.01
N LEU A 3 19.74 -32.93 -19.76
CA LEU A 3 18.64 -32.42 -18.98
C LEU A 3 18.14 -31.13 -19.63
N VAL A 4 17.00 -31.22 -20.31
CA VAL A 4 16.25 -30.06 -20.80
C VAL A 4 15.91 -29.18 -19.59
N PRO A 5 16.35 -27.91 -19.54
CA PRO A 5 16.02 -27.04 -18.42
C PRO A 5 14.51 -26.81 -18.39
N ALA A 6 13.93 -26.95 -17.20
CA ALA A 6 12.52 -26.70 -16.96
C ALA A 6 12.13 -25.32 -17.51
N ARG A 7 11.14 -25.31 -18.41
CA ARG A 7 10.53 -24.08 -18.91
C ARG A 7 10.08 -23.25 -17.71
N MET A 8 10.63 -22.04 -17.56
CA MET A 8 10.09 -21.04 -16.65
C MET A 8 8.68 -20.66 -17.13
N THR A 9 7.66 -21.27 -16.54
CA THR A 9 6.24 -20.95 -16.67
C THR A 9 5.79 -20.39 -15.31
N GLY A 10 5.19 -19.21 -15.12
CA GLY A 10 4.67 -18.12 -15.94
C GLY A 10 4.21 -17.01 -14.96
N VAL A 11 3.63 -15.92 -15.46
CA VAL A 11 2.97 -14.91 -14.60
C VAL A 11 1.86 -15.57 -13.79
N ASP A 12 1.83 -15.36 -12.47
CA ASP A 12 0.72 -15.83 -11.63
C ASP A 12 -0.58 -15.13 -12.06
N ALA A 13 -1.41 -15.82 -12.83
CA ALA A 13 -2.71 -15.32 -13.29
C ALA A 13 -3.84 -15.78 -12.36
N VAL A 14 -4.70 -14.85 -11.95
CA VAL A 14 -5.93 -15.18 -11.22
C VAL A 14 -7.08 -15.17 -12.22
N THR A 15 -7.73 -16.32 -12.42
CA THR A 15 -8.95 -16.41 -13.23
C THR A 15 -10.16 -16.32 -12.32
N VAL A 16 -10.98 -15.28 -12.49
CA VAL A 16 -12.24 -15.11 -11.77
C VAL A 16 -13.41 -15.44 -12.70
N ARG A 17 -14.37 -16.22 -12.22
CA ARG A 17 -15.58 -16.60 -12.96
C ARG A 17 -16.81 -15.99 -12.28
N PRO A 18 -17.85 -15.60 -13.03
CA PRO A 18 -19.14 -15.24 -12.44
C PRO A 18 -19.66 -16.38 -11.55
N GLY A 19 -20.28 -16.02 -10.44
CA GLY A 19 -20.75 -16.98 -9.43
C GLY A 19 -21.92 -16.44 -8.62
N ARG A 20 -22.33 -17.18 -7.59
CA ARG A 20 -23.36 -16.75 -6.63
C ARG A 20 -22.88 -15.55 -5.82
N PRO A 21 -23.79 -14.74 -5.23
CA PRO A 21 -23.41 -13.73 -4.26
C PRO A 21 -22.49 -14.28 -3.17
N LEU A 22 -21.50 -13.49 -2.75
CA LEU A 22 -20.56 -13.89 -1.72
C LEU A 22 -21.29 -13.98 -0.38
N ALA A 23 -21.09 -15.08 0.36
CA ALA A 23 -21.67 -15.23 1.68
C ALA A 23 -20.80 -15.98 2.69
N GLY A 24 -20.78 -15.53 3.93
CA GLY A 24 -20.08 -16.19 5.04
C GLY A 24 -19.18 -15.27 5.85
N THR A 25 -18.29 -15.88 6.64
CA THR A 25 -17.39 -15.18 7.57
C THR A 25 -15.94 -15.41 7.19
N VAL A 26 -15.14 -14.35 7.27
CA VAL A 26 -13.69 -14.41 7.07
C VAL A 26 -12.97 -13.53 8.07
N ARG A 27 -11.76 -13.91 8.46
CA ARG A 27 -10.89 -13.07 9.31
C ARG A 27 -9.88 -12.34 8.42
N ALA A 28 -9.73 -11.04 8.63
CA ALA A 28 -8.68 -10.25 7.98
C ALA A 28 -7.30 -10.69 8.49
N ASP A 29 -6.33 -10.72 7.58
CA ASP A 29 -4.92 -10.89 7.93
C ASP A 29 -4.40 -9.64 8.66
N GLY A 30 -3.23 -9.75 9.28
CA GLY A 30 -2.55 -8.59 9.85
C GLY A 30 -2.22 -7.52 8.81
N SER A 31 -2.30 -6.26 9.23
CA SER A 31 -1.99 -5.13 8.36
C SER A 31 -0.51 -5.04 8.04
N LYS A 32 -0.16 -5.11 6.75
CA LYS A 32 1.21 -4.83 6.27
C LYS A 32 1.62 -3.40 6.64
N ASN A 33 0.70 -2.45 6.47
CA ASN A 33 0.94 -1.03 6.67
C ASN A 33 1.06 -0.66 8.17
N ALA A 34 0.54 -1.48 9.09
CA ALA A 34 0.82 -1.38 10.52
C ALA A 34 2.06 -2.18 10.94
N ALA A 35 2.30 -3.36 10.34
CA ALA A 35 3.44 -4.21 10.67
C ALA A 35 4.80 -3.52 10.39
N LEU A 36 4.96 -2.92 9.21
CA LEU A 36 6.21 -2.26 8.82
C LEU A 36 6.67 -1.16 9.80
N PRO A 37 5.82 -0.18 10.20
CA PRO A 37 6.22 0.82 11.17
C PRO A 37 6.35 0.26 12.60
N LEU A 38 5.56 -0.74 13.00
CA LEU A 38 5.74 -1.43 14.29
C LEU A 38 7.11 -2.13 14.37
N LEU A 39 7.54 -2.79 13.29
CA LEU A 39 8.87 -3.41 13.22
C LEU A 39 9.99 -2.36 13.33
N ALA A 40 9.83 -1.20 12.70
CA ALA A 40 10.79 -0.11 12.81
C ALA A 40 10.83 0.51 14.22
N ALA A 41 9.67 0.71 14.86
CA ALA A 41 9.59 1.17 16.23
C ALA A 41 10.20 0.16 17.21
N ALA A 42 9.97 -1.15 16.98
CA ALA A 42 10.55 -2.23 17.76
C ALA A 42 12.08 -2.23 17.67
N ALA A 43 12.62 -2.06 16.47
CA ALA A 43 14.05 -1.91 16.27
C ALA A 43 14.59 -0.65 16.99
N SER A 44 13.90 0.48 16.84
CA SER A 44 14.29 1.76 17.46
C SER A 44 14.35 1.72 18.99
N LEU A 45 13.53 0.86 19.64
CA LEU A 45 13.57 0.64 21.09
C LEU A 45 14.87 -0.02 21.59
N ARG A 46 15.63 -0.67 20.71
CA ARG A 46 16.83 -1.45 21.06
C ARG A 46 16.60 -2.44 22.21
N ARG A 47 15.42 -3.06 22.24
CA ARG A 47 14.99 -4.05 23.23
C ARG A 47 14.22 -5.16 22.51
N GLY A 48 14.10 -6.31 23.15
CA GLY A 48 13.25 -7.38 22.63
C GLY A 48 11.79 -6.96 22.51
N VAL A 49 11.21 -7.22 21.34
CA VAL A 49 9.78 -7.05 21.09
C VAL A 49 9.23 -8.30 20.44
N HIS A 50 8.16 -8.85 21.03
CA HIS A 50 7.36 -9.93 20.49
C HIS A 50 6.13 -9.34 19.79
N LEU A 51 6.07 -9.45 18.46
CA LEU A 51 4.95 -8.97 17.64
C LEU A 51 4.12 -10.16 17.17
N SER A 52 2.84 -10.21 17.55
CA SER A 52 1.87 -11.17 17.00
C SER A 52 1.11 -10.58 15.81
N GLY A 53 0.48 -11.44 15.00
CA GLY A 53 -0.35 -11.02 13.86
C GLY A 53 0.42 -10.47 12.67
N VAL A 54 1.73 -10.71 12.58
CA VAL A 54 2.58 -10.25 11.47
C VAL A 54 2.19 -10.99 10.18
N PRO A 55 1.78 -10.29 9.11
CA PRO A 55 1.32 -10.94 7.89
C PRO A 55 2.47 -11.52 7.07
N ALA A 56 2.19 -12.60 6.34
CA ALA A 56 3.13 -13.22 5.39
C ALA A 56 3.24 -12.43 4.07
N SER A 57 3.52 -11.13 4.17
CA SER A 57 3.69 -10.22 3.04
C SER A 57 5.14 -10.13 2.59
N ALA A 58 5.40 -10.08 1.29
CA ALA A 58 6.75 -9.97 0.73
C ALA A 58 7.51 -8.73 1.26
N ASP A 59 6.83 -7.60 1.46
CA ASP A 59 7.48 -6.39 2.00
C ASP A 59 7.87 -6.57 3.46
N VAL A 60 7.03 -7.25 4.25
CA VAL A 60 7.32 -7.56 5.66
C VAL A 60 8.51 -8.51 5.74
N GLN A 61 8.53 -9.57 4.92
CA GLN A 61 9.67 -10.49 4.87
C GLN A 61 10.98 -9.79 4.49
N ARG A 62 10.93 -8.86 3.52
CA ARG A 62 12.10 -8.03 3.18
C ARG A 62 12.53 -7.11 4.32
N MET A 63 11.57 -6.45 4.99
CA MET A 63 11.87 -5.61 6.15
C MET A 63 12.54 -6.42 7.27
N LEU A 64 12.06 -7.63 7.55
CA LEU A 64 12.67 -8.54 8.53
C LEU A 64 14.11 -8.90 8.13
N GLY A 65 14.35 -9.28 6.88
CA GLY A 65 15.72 -9.56 6.40
C GLY A 65 16.65 -8.35 6.44
N LEU A 66 16.13 -7.15 6.16
CA LEU A 66 16.90 -5.91 6.32
C LEU A 66 17.22 -5.63 7.79
N LEU A 67 16.28 -5.86 8.71
CA LEU A 67 16.55 -5.74 10.15
C LEU A 67 17.65 -6.71 10.61
N GLU A 68 17.70 -7.92 10.05
CA GLU A 68 18.79 -8.86 10.34
C GLU A 68 20.16 -8.33 9.92
N GLN A 69 20.23 -7.63 8.78
CA GLN A 69 21.44 -6.96 8.30
C GLN A 69 21.78 -5.73 9.16
N CYS A 70 20.77 -5.03 9.69
CA CYS A 70 20.93 -3.90 10.62
C CYS A 70 21.28 -4.30 12.07
N GLY A 71 21.71 -5.55 12.31
CA GLY A 71 22.18 -6.00 13.62
C GLY A 71 21.08 -6.43 14.59
N TYR A 72 19.89 -6.80 14.08
CA TYR A 72 18.83 -7.42 14.87
C TYR A 72 18.78 -8.94 14.64
N ARG A 73 18.39 -9.70 15.65
CA ARG A 73 17.95 -11.09 15.52
C ARG A 73 16.45 -11.05 15.28
N VAL A 74 16.01 -11.76 14.25
CA VAL A 74 14.60 -12.01 13.97
C VAL A 74 14.34 -13.49 14.23
N ALA A 75 13.38 -13.80 15.10
CA ALA A 75 12.98 -15.17 15.38
C ALA A 75 11.48 -15.36 15.14
N HIS A 76 11.12 -16.55 14.66
CA HIS A 76 9.74 -16.95 14.43
C HIS A 76 9.37 -18.05 15.43
N PRO A 77 8.58 -17.76 16.47
CA PRO A 77 8.16 -18.77 17.43
C PRO A 77 7.38 -19.90 16.75
N VAL A 78 7.83 -21.15 16.93
CA VAL A 78 7.19 -22.32 16.32
C VAL A 78 5.75 -22.52 16.82
N ALA A 79 5.49 -22.18 18.08
CA ALA A 79 4.18 -22.34 18.72
C ALA A 79 3.17 -21.25 18.33
N GLU A 80 3.60 -20.14 17.71
CA GLU A 80 2.74 -19.00 17.38
C GLU A 80 2.93 -18.56 15.92
N PRO A 81 2.21 -19.20 14.97
CA PRO A 81 2.25 -18.80 13.57
C PRO A 81 1.86 -17.32 13.39
N GLY A 82 2.68 -16.58 12.64
CA GLY A 82 2.49 -15.13 12.45
C GLY A 82 3.04 -14.28 13.59
N ALA A 83 3.72 -14.86 14.59
CA ALA A 83 4.52 -14.10 15.54
C ALA A 83 5.96 -13.91 15.04
N VAL A 84 6.55 -12.79 15.44
CA VAL A 84 7.95 -12.43 15.19
C VAL A 84 8.54 -11.81 16.44
N ILE A 85 9.73 -12.23 16.84
CA ILE A 85 10.53 -11.59 17.88
C ILE A 85 11.66 -10.82 17.20
N VAL A 86 11.75 -9.52 17.49
CA VAL A 86 12.85 -8.66 17.06
C VAL A 86 13.68 -8.28 18.29
N MET A 87 14.97 -8.57 18.27
CA MET A 87 15.89 -8.30 19.38
C MET A 87 17.24 -7.79 18.86
N PRO A 88 17.92 -6.85 19.53
CA PRO A 88 19.29 -6.49 19.16
C PRO A 88 20.25 -7.69 19.26
N LYS A 89 21.22 -7.82 18.33
CA LYS A 89 22.28 -8.85 18.42
C LYS A 89 23.27 -8.62 19.57
N GLY A 90 23.40 -7.39 20.03
CA GLY A 90 24.46 -6.94 20.94
C GLY A 90 25.79 -6.66 20.23
N GLY A 91 26.62 -5.81 20.82
CA GLY A 91 27.92 -5.41 20.25
C GLY A 91 27.86 -4.27 19.23
N PRO A 92 29.04 -3.80 18.76
CA PRO A 92 29.13 -2.80 17.70
C PRO A 92 28.63 -3.39 16.37
N ILE A 93 27.98 -2.56 15.57
CA ILE A 93 27.46 -2.92 14.24
C ILE A 93 28.17 -2.04 13.23
N GLU A 94 28.80 -2.64 12.22
CA GLU A 94 29.29 -1.90 11.06
C GLU A 94 28.11 -1.43 10.21
N VAL A 95 28.27 -0.30 9.51
CA VAL A 95 27.22 0.23 8.62
C VAL A 95 26.95 -0.79 7.50
N PRO A 96 25.74 -1.40 7.43
CA PRO A 96 25.47 -2.45 6.46
C PRO A 96 25.21 -1.88 5.07
N GLU A 97 25.56 -2.64 4.03
CA GLU A 97 25.11 -2.38 2.66
C GLU A 97 23.73 -3.00 2.44
N LEU A 98 22.72 -2.14 2.24
CA LEU A 98 21.31 -2.55 2.15
C LEU A 98 20.76 -2.47 0.73
N ALA A 99 21.36 -3.16 -0.25
CA ALA A 99 20.94 -3.08 -1.66
C ALA A 99 19.44 -3.39 -1.87
N ASP A 100 18.90 -4.36 -1.12
CA ASP A 100 17.49 -4.75 -1.21
C ASP A 100 16.52 -3.71 -0.63
N ALA A 101 17.00 -2.69 0.09
CA ALA A 101 16.18 -1.58 0.58
C ALA A 101 15.53 -0.78 -0.56
N ALA A 102 16.12 -0.78 -1.76
CA ALA A 102 15.53 -0.15 -2.94
C ALA A 102 14.24 -0.86 -3.40
N ARG A 103 14.00 -2.11 -2.99
CA ARG A 103 12.82 -2.89 -3.40
C ARG A 103 11.57 -2.60 -2.58
N ILE A 104 11.70 -1.96 -1.42
CA ILE A 104 10.57 -1.61 -0.56
C ILE A 104 10.63 -0.15 -0.19
N ARG A 105 9.53 0.57 -0.41
CA ARG A 105 9.49 1.99 -0.05
C ARG A 105 9.69 2.20 1.46
N ALA A 106 9.17 1.30 2.28
CA ALA A 106 9.23 1.41 3.74
C ALA A 106 10.65 1.25 4.33
N SER A 107 11.68 0.95 3.52
CA SER A 107 13.07 0.83 3.99
C SER A 107 13.58 2.11 4.65
N TYR A 108 13.03 3.29 4.32
CA TYR A 108 13.41 4.53 4.98
C TYR A 108 13.15 4.52 6.50
N TYR A 109 12.26 3.65 7.00
CA TYR A 109 12.07 3.50 8.45
C TYR A 109 13.31 2.94 9.17
N LEU A 110 14.26 2.35 8.45
CA LEU A 110 15.50 1.80 9.00
C LEU A 110 16.51 2.86 9.42
N VAL A 111 16.33 4.14 9.03
CA VAL A 111 17.28 5.21 9.41
C VAL A 111 17.38 5.34 10.92
N ALA A 112 16.27 5.45 11.64
CA ALA A 112 16.27 5.60 13.10
C ALA A 112 17.00 4.45 13.83
N PRO A 113 16.69 3.16 13.58
CA PRO A 113 17.41 2.07 14.23
C PRO A 113 18.88 1.97 13.82
N LEU A 114 19.26 2.35 12.58
CA LEU A 114 20.66 2.40 12.16
C LEU A 114 21.44 3.51 12.87
N LEU A 115 20.87 4.72 12.96
CA LEU A 115 21.48 5.82 13.71
C LEU A 115 21.71 5.45 15.17
N ALA A 116 20.76 4.76 15.81
CA ALA A 116 20.92 4.30 17.19
C ALA A 116 21.91 3.14 17.36
N ALA A 117 22.12 2.34 16.32
CA ALA A 117 23.00 1.18 16.35
C ALA A 117 24.46 1.52 16.06
N CYS A 118 24.72 2.33 15.03
CA CYS A 118 26.07 2.60 14.53
C CYS A 118 26.34 4.09 14.22
N GLY A 119 25.41 4.99 14.54
CA GLY A 119 25.60 6.44 14.35
C GLY A 119 25.48 6.91 12.90
N GLN A 120 25.22 6.01 11.96
CA GLN A 120 25.10 6.33 10.54
C GLN A 120 24.10 5.40 9.85
N ALA A 121 23.30 5.95 8.93
CA ALA A 121 22.47 5.19 8.02
C ALA A 121 22.88 5.46 6.57
N VAL A 122 23.04 4.42 5.76
CA VAL A 122 23.30 4.51 4.31
C VAL A 122 22.25 3.66 3.61
N LEU A 123 21.40 4.28 2.80
CA LEU A 123 20.34 3.59 2.09
C LEU A 123 20.25 4.07 0.63
N PRO A 124 19.90 3.17 -0.31
CA PRO A 124 19.53 3.57 -1.65
C PRO A 124 18.21 4.36 -1.62
N TRP A 125 17.90 5.05 -2.72
CA TRP A 125 16.59 5.67 -2.88
C TRP A 125 15.46 4.61 -2.78
N PRO A 126 14.38 4.90 -2.02
CA PRO A 126 13.32 3.93 -1.79
C PRO A 126 12.51 3.72 -3.08
N GLY A 127 12.46 2.48 -3.57
CA GLY A 127 11.67 2.09 -4.73
C GLY A 127 10.45 1.23 -4.36
N GLY A 128 9.97 0.45 -5.33
CA GLY A 128 8.88 -0.52 -5.11
C GLY A 128 7.46 0.07 -5.00
N CYS A 129 7.27 1.36 -5.29
CA CYS A 129 5.95 1.99 -5.32
C CYS A 129 5.79 2.81 -6.61
N GLN A 130 4.84 2.42 -7.48
CA GLN A 130 4.60 3.08 -8.77
C GLN A 130 3.56 4.22 -8.69
N ILE A 131 3.14 4.60 -7.49
CA ILE A 131 2.09 5.61 -7.28
C ILE A 131 2.72 7.01 -7.28
N GLY A 132 3.15 7.47 -8.46
CA GLY A 132 3.72 8.80 -8.70
C GLY A 132 5.02 9.10 -7.92
N ASP A 133 5.51 10.33 -8.06
CA ASP A 133 6.71 10.80 -7.38
C ASP A 133 6.39 11.12 -5.92
N ARG A 134 6.78 10.22 -5.01
CA ARG A 134 6.66 10.42 -3.57
C ARG A 134 8.03 10.76 -2.99
N GLY A 135 8.34 12.05 -2.90
CA GLY A 135 9.61 12.55 -2.38
C GLY A 135 9.91 12.14 -0.92
N MET A 136 11.17 12.31 -0.52
CA MET A 136 11.69 11.97 0.81
C MET A 136 11.99 13.21 1.67
N ASP A 137 11.84 14.41 1.13
CA ASP A 137 12.28 15.68 1.75
C ASP A 137 11.79 15.87 3.19
N LEU A 138 10.55 15.47 3.49
CA LEU A 138 10.03 15.58 4.85
C LEU A 138 10.73 14.66 5.86
N HIS A 139 11.19 13.49 5.42
CA HIS A 139 11.96 12.59 6.28
C HIS A 139 13.33 13.20 6.58
N PHE A 140 13.97 13.82 5.59
CA PHE A 140 15.24 14.51 5.80
C PHE A 140 15.09 15.69 6.75
N LYS A 141 14.04 16.51 6.59
CA LYS A 141 13.71 17.59 7.53
C LYS A 141 13.48 17.09 8.96
N VAL A 142 12.91 15.90 9.11
CA VAL A 142 12.80 15.25 10.42
C VAL A 142 14.20 15.02 11.00
N TYR A 143 15.08 14.30 10.30
CA TYR A 143 16.42 14.00 10.82
C TYR A 143 17.25 15.27 11.11
N GLU A 144 17.18 16.27 10.23
CA GLU A 144 17.82 17.58 10.45
C GLU A 144 17.30 18.29 11.72
N ALA A 145 16.00 18.16 12.04
CA ALA A 145 15.43 18.72 13.27
C ALA A 145 15.98 18.04 14.54
N PHE A 146 16.39 16.77 14.44
CA PHE A 146 17.14 16.05 15.49
C PHE A 146 18.63 16.43 15.53
N GLY A 147 19.11 17.25 14.60
CA GLY A 147 20.51 17.65 14.47
C GLY A 147 21.35 16.69 13.64
N ASP A 148 20.74 15.70 13.00
CA ASP A 148 21.44 14.77 12.11
C ASP A 148 21.85 15.48 10.81
N THR A 149 22.96 15.05 10.21
CA THR A 149 23.43 15.56 8.92
C THR A 149 22.96 14.65 7.79
N VAL A 150 22.27 15.21 6.80
CA VAL A 150 21.79 14.48 5.63
C VAL A 150 22.67 14.79 4.43
N LEU A 151 23.15 13.74 3.76
CA LEU A 151 23.96 13.79 2.55
C LEU A 151 23.23 12.99 1.46
N LEU A 152 23.08 13.59 0.28
CA LEU A 152 22.32 13.01 -0.84
C LEU A 152 23.23 12.84 -2.05
N ASP A 153 23.05 11.74 -2.78
CA ASP A 153 23.69 11.50 -4.07
C ASP A 153 22.75 10.76 -5.03
N ASP A 154 23.22 10.50 -6.25
CA ASP A 154 22.41 9.85 -7.29
C ASP A 154 22.03 8.40 -6.96
N THR A 155 22.78 7.75 -6.05
CA THR A 155 22.57 6.34 -5.67
C THR A 155 21.68 6.19 -4.44
N GLY A 156 21.63 7.21 -3.58
CA GLY A 156 20.83 7.19 -2.36
C GLY A 156 21.12 8.34 -1.42
N TYR A 157 21.08 8.03 -0.13
CA TYR A 157 21.29 9.01 0.93
C TYR A 157 22.04 8.41 2.12
N ARG A 158 22.78 9.28 2.79
CA ARG A 158 23.46 9.01 4.05
C ARG A 158 22.98 9.97 5.12
N VAL A 159 22.65 9.44 6.29
CA VAL A 159 22.31 10.24 7.48
C VAL A 159 23.34 9.96 8.55
N LEU A 160 23.96 11.00 9.09
CA LEU A 160 24.94 10.93 10.17
C LEU A 160 24.29 11.46 11.45
N ALA A 161 24.36 10.68 12.53
CA ALA A 161 23.75 11.04 13.80
C ALA A 161 24.35 12.34 14.33
N GLY A 162 23.49 13.29 14.68
CA GLY A 162 23.86 14.51 15.35
C GLY A 162 24.13 14.31 16.84
N GLN A 163 24.51 15.41 17.51
CA GLN A 163 24.51 15.45 18.97
C GLN A 163 23.09 15.24 19.49
N ALA A 164 22.95 14.42 20.53
CA ALA A 164 21.65 14.16 21.14
C ALA A 164 21.02 15.46 21.64
N ARG A 165 19.71 15.60 21.40
CA ARG A 165 18.91 16.74 21.87
C ARG A 165 17.90 16.24 22.90
N ASP A 166 17.76 16.95 24.01
CA ASP A 166 16.79 16.59 25.06
C ASP A 166 15.35 16.71 24.55
N ARG A 167 15.07 17.73 23.73
CA ARG A 167 13.76 18.02 23.15
C ARG A 167 13.89 18.44 21.68
N VAL A 168 12.99 17.92 20.85
CA VAL A 168 12.86 18.26 19.44
C VAL A 168 11.43 18.71 19.16
N VAL A 169 11.29 19.88 18.53
CA VAL A 169 10.01 20.45 18.12
C VAL A 169 10.05 20.66 16.61
N LEU A 170 9.08 20.10 15.89
CA LEU A 170 8.93 20.34 14.45
C LEU A 170 7.47 20.27 14.01
N THR A 171 7.13 20.98 12.95
CA THR A 171 5.79 20.94 12.34
C THR A 171 5.91 20.51 10.88
N LEU A 172 5.15 19.49 10.49
CA LEU A 172 5.13 19.03 9.10
C LEU A 172 4.24 19.96 8.25
N PRO A 173 4.62 20.27 6.99
CA PRO A 173 3.78 21.10 6.11
C PRO A 173 2.48 20.39 5.69
N PHE A 174 2.45 19.06 5.73
CA PHE A 174 1.25 18.24 5.60
C PHE A 174 1.42 16.94 6.39
N ARG A 175 0.29 16.25 6.63
CA ARG A 175 0.19 15.05 7.48
C ARG A 175 0.75 13.79 6.81
N SER A 176 2.07 13.76 6.59
CA SER A 176 2.80 12.64 6.00
C SER A 176 2.97 11.48 6.98
N ARG A 177 2.39 10.31 6.68
CA ARG A 177 2.53 9.08 7.50
C ARG A 177 3.99 8.67 7.69
N GLY A 178 4.75 8.66 6.61
CA GLY A 178 6.18 8.29 6.62
C GLY A 178 7.00 9.20 7.53
N ALA A 179 6.84 10.52 7.38
CA ALA A 179 7.60 11.50 8.16
C ALA A 179 7.19 11.53 9.64
N SER A 180 5.89 11.40 9.95
CA SER A 180 5.43 11.33 11.34
C SER A 180 5.99 10.12 12.07
N ILE A 181 5.95 8.93 11.44
CA ILE A 181 6.50 7.71 12.03
C ILE A 181 8.03 7.77 12.10
N ALA A 182 8.70 8.38 11.11
CA ALA A 182 10.15 8.60 11.17
C ALA A 182 10.55 9.50 12.36
N ALA A 183 9.78 10.57 12.63
CA ALA A 183 10.03 11.44 13.78
C ALA A 183 9.85 10.68 15.11
N VAL A 184 8.76 9.92 15.23
CA VAL A 184 8.50 9.06 16.39
C VAL A 184 9.63 8.04 16.59
N CYS A 185 10.00 7.30 15.55
CA CYS A 185 11.08 6.31 15.64
C CYS A 185 12.42 6.97 15.99
N ARG A 186 12.73 8.13 15.41
CA ARG A 186 13.97 8.86 15.68
C ARG A 186 14.05 9.33 17.13
N ALA A 187 12.95 9.85 17.68
CA ALA A 187 12.84 10.23 19.09
C ALA A 187 13.04 9.02 20.02
N VAL A 188 12.45 7.87 19.66
CA VAL A 188 12.65 6.61 20.38
C VAL A 188 14.12 6.20 20.37
N ALA A 189 14.75 6.27 19.20
CA ALA A 189 16.15 5.91 19.00
C ALA A 189 17.15 6.84 19.73
N SER A 190 16.87 8.14 19.86
CA SER A 190 17.73 9.08 20.62
C SER A 190 17.39 9.19 22.09
N GLY A 191 16.21 8.71 22.53
CA GLY A 191 15.70 9.02 23.87
C GLY A 191 15.26 10.47 24.03
N SER A 192 14.94 11.17 22.94
CA SER A 192 14.55 12.59 22.95
C SER A 192 13.06 12.76 23.23
N ARG A 193 12.68 13.86 23.88
CA ARG A 193 11.30 14.35 23.89
C ARG A 193 10.94 14.90 22.51
N LEU A 194 9.76 14.58 22.01
CA LEU A 194 9.27 15.03 20.72
C LEU A 194 7.95 15.77 20.85
N GLU A 195 7.86 16.93 20.19
CA GLU A 195 6.61 17.61 19.88
C GLU A 195 6.49 17.78 18.37
N LEU A 196 5.57 17.03 17.77
CA LEU A 196 5.35 16.98 16.34
C LEU A 196 4.02 17.63 15.99
N GLY A 197 4.07 18.81 15.36
CA GLY A 197 2.92 19.51 14.82
C GLY A 197 2.49 18.98 13.45
N ASN A 198 1.18 19.05 13.19
CA ASN A 198 0.51 18.56 11.97
C ASN A 198 0.85 17.09 11.62
N PRO A 199 0.74 16.14 12.59
CA PRO A 199 1.10 14.75 12.36
C PRO A 199 0.06 14.03 11.52
N ASN A 200 0.48 12.91 10.90
CA ASN A 200 -0.48 11.93 10.40
C ASN A 200 -1.06 11.10 11.54
N LEU A 201 -2.39 11.07 11.66
CA LEU A 201 -3.10 10.35 12.72
C LEU A 201 -3.82 9.09 12.22
N SER A 202 -3.32 8.49 11.14
CA SER A 202 -3.86 7.20 10.68
C SER A 202 -3.72 6.12 11.77
N PRO A 203 -4.58 5.09 11.75
CA PRO A 203 -4.49 3.93 12.64
C PRO A 203 -3.09 3.31 12.73
N GLU A 204 -2.33 3.37 11.64
CA GLU A 204 -0.96 2.88 11.58
C GLU A 204 0.01 3.73 12.40
N THR A 205 -0.16 5.06 12.44
CA THR A 205 0.63 5.94 13.32
C THR A 205 0.19 5.82 14.77
N THR A 206 -1.11 5.89 15.04
CA THR A 206 -1.64 5.83 16.42
C THR A 206 -1.41 4.46 17.05
N GLY A 207 -1.40 3.39 16.25
CA GLY A 207 -1.01 2.04 16.66
C GLY A 207 0.44 1.96 17.13
N VAL A 208 1.38 2.64 16.45
CA VAL A 208 2.78 2.75 16.94
C VAL A 208 2.84 3.48 18.28
N LEU A 209 2.10 4.58 18.43
CA LEU A 209 2.06 5.30 19.72
C LEU A 209 1.50 4.42 20.84
N ALA A 210 0.42 3.68 20.57
CA ALA A 210 -0.17 2.74 21.51
C ALA A 210 0.82 1.62 21.91
N ALA A 211 1.56 1.08 20.95
CA ALA A 211 2.61 0.11 21.19
C ALA A 211 3.76 0.69 22.04
N LEU A 212 4.19 1.92 21.77
CA LEU A 212 5.23 2.58 22.56
C LEU A 212 4.80 2.84 24.01
N ARG A 213 3.51 3.08 24.28
CA ARG A 213 2.99 3.19 25.66
C ARG A 213 3.20 1.91 26.46
N THR A 214 3.01 0.73 25.87
CA THR A 214 3.30 -0.54 26.56
C THR A 214 4.79 -0.75 26.82
N ALA A 215 5.63 -0.04 26.08
CA ALA A 215 7.07 0.03 26.28
C ALA A 215 7.51 1.09 27.33
N GLY A 216 6.57 1.83 27.93
CA GLY A 216 6.80 2.83 28.98
C GLY A 216 6.88 4.29 28.50
N TRP A 217 6.76 4.54 27.20
CA TRP A 217 6.76 5.89 26.66
C TRP A 217 5.46 6.63 26.98
N GLN A 218 5.54 7.91 27.32
CA GLN A 218 4.36 8.75 27.46
C GLN A 218 4.04 9.36 26.10
N ALA A 219 3.11 8.75 25.38
CA ALA A 219 2.71 9.20 24.05
C ALA A 219 1.30 9.80 24.09
N HIS A 220 1.13 11.04 23.61
CA HIS A 220 -0.18 11.67 23.46
C HIS A 220 -0.36 12.15 22.02
N ALA A 221 -1.60 12.11 21.53
CA ALA A 221 -1.97 12.59 20.21
C ALA A 221 -3.26 13.40 20.32
N SER A 222 -3.21 14.67 19.93
CA SER A 222 -4.35 15.52 19.62
C SER A 222 -4.54 15.58 18.10
N GLU A 223 -5.56 16.30 17.64
CA GLU A 223 -5.80 16.54 16.21
C GLU A 223 -4.59 17.18 15.50
N ASP A 224 -3.85 18.06 16.17
CA ASP A 224 -2.82 18.89 15.58
C ASP A 224 -1.40 18.57 16.08
N GLN A 225 -1.25 17.74 17.11
CA GLN A 225 0.05 17.49 17.75
C GLN A 225 0.20 16.03 18.22
N ILE A 226 1.41 15.48 18.08
CA ILE A 226 1.88 14.31 18.83
C ILE A 226 2.92 14.80 19.83
N THR A 227 2.79 14.40 21.09
CA THR A 227 3.85 14.53 22.10
C THR A 227 4.34 13.14 22.51
N LEU A 228 5.65 13.01 22.71
CA LEU A 228 6.27 11.76 23.08
C LEU A 228 7.43 12.03 24.05
N ASP A 229 7.31 11.53 25.27
CA ASP A 229 8.34 11.63 26.31
C ASP A 229 8.94 10.24 26.62
N PRO A 230 10.27 10.17 26.81
CA PRO A 230 10.94 8.92 27.16
C PRO A 230 10.50 8.44 28.55
N PRO A 231 10.53 7.11 28.79
CA PRO A 231 10.24 6.56 30.11
C PRO A 231 11.20 7.11 31.17
N LEU A 232 10.71 7.28 32.41
CA LEU A 232 11.53 7.72 33.56
C LEU A 232 12.59 6.70 34.00
N GLY A 233 12.64 5.51 33.38
CA GLY A 233 13.60 4.47 33.67
C GLY A 233 13.63 3.39 32.59
N VAL A 234 14.64 2.50 32.68
CA VAL A 234 14.77 1.37 31.75
C VAL A 234 13.83 0.26 32.16
N THR A 235 12.84 -0.04 31.33
CA THR A 235 11.97 -1.21 31.52
C THR A 235 12.69 -2.44 30.96
N ALA A 236 13.08 -3.37 31.84
CA ALA A 236 13.70 -4.63 31.45
C ALA A 236 12.66 -5.60 30.83
N GLY A 237 13.13 -6.51 29.97
CA GLY A 237 12.30 -7.59 29.41
C GLY A 237 11.82 -7.35 27.98
N THR A 238 11.07 -8.32 27.47
CA THR A 238 10.49 -8.28 26.12
C THR A 238 9.10 -7.66 26.17
N VAL A 239 8.81 -6.72 25.26
CA VAL A 239 7.48 -6.11 25.15
C VAL A 239 6.63 -6.90 24.17
N ALA A 240 5.35 -7.11 24.48
CA ALA A 240 4.40 -7.77 23.60
C ALA A 240 3.54 -6.74 22.85
N TRP A 241 3.55 -6.81 21.53
CA TRP A 241 2.74 -6.00 20.62
C TRP A 241 1.91 -6.88 19.69
N THR A 242 0.83 -6.33 19.15
CA THR A 242 -0.04 -7.02 18.19
C THR A 242 -0.20 -6.14 16.95
N VAL A 243 0.03 -6.72 15.77
CA VAL A 243 -0.34 -6.10 14.50
C VAL A 243 -1.86 -6.23 14.33
N PRO A 244 -2.60 -5.12 14.17
CA PRO A 244 -4.05 -5.18 13.97
C PRO A 244 -4.39 -5.80 12.61
N GLY A 245 -5.63 -6.30 12.45
CA GLY A 245 -6.13 -6.75 11.15
C GLY A 245 -6.13 -5.63 10.11
N ASP A 246 -5.97 -6.01 8.84
CA ASP A 246 -5.84 -5.08 7.73
C ASP A 246 -7.19 -4.44 7.37
N LYS A 247 -7.36 -3.18 7.77
CA LYS A 247 -8.54 -2.38 7.44
C LYS A 247 -8.77 -2.28 5.92
N THR A 248 -7.71 -2.20 5.12
CA THR A 248 -7.78 -2.09 3.66
C THR A 248 -8.22 -3.41 3.03
N GLU A 249 -7.72 -4.54 3.54
CA GLU A 249 -8.22 -5.86 3.15
C GLU A 249 -9.71 -6.00 3.47
N ALA A 250 -10.10 -5.70 4.71
CA ALA A 250 -11.48 -5.81 5.15
C ALA A 250 -12.42 -4.89 4.35
N GLY A 251 -11.99 -3.67 4.04
CA GLY A 251 -12.76 -2.76 3.20
C GLY A 251 -12.89 -3.24 1.75
N THR A 252 -11.84 -3.87 1.21
CA THR A 252 -11.87 -4.48 -0.13
C THR A 252 -12.86 -5.65 -0.17
N LEU A 253 -12.84 -6.52 0.85
CA LEU A 253 -13.76 -7.64 0.98
C LEU A 253 -15.21 -7.17 1.19
N ALA A 254 -15.43 -6.13 2.00
CA ALA A 254 -16.75 -5.55 2.19
C ALA A 254 -17.33 -5.00 0.88
N CYS A 255 -16.53 -4.28 0.09
CA CYS A 255 -16.93 -3.81 -1.25
C CYS A 255 -17.21 -4.98 -2.20
N ALA A 256 -16.46 -6.08 -2.10
CA ALA A 256 -16.68 -7.27 -2.90
C ALA A 256 -18.01 -7.95 -2.59
N ILE A 257 -18.31 -8.15 -1.31
CA ILE A 257 -19.58 -8.73 -0.85
C ILE A 257 -20.74 -7.85 -1.36
N ALA A 258 -20.64 -6.54 -1.15
CA ALA A 258 -21.62 -5.56 -1.61
C ALA A 258 -21.84 -5.60 -3.14
N ALA A 259 -20.77 -5.63 -3.92
CA ALA A 259 -20.83 -5.64 -5.39
C ALA A 259 -21.50 -6.91 -5.94
N THR A 260 -21.40 -8.03 -5.22
CA THR A 260 -22.11 -9.26 -5.58
C THR A 260 -23.54 -9.34 -5.07
N GLY A 261 -23.99 -8.37 -4.25
CA GLY A 261 -25.29 -8.39 -3.59
C GLY A 261 -25.41 -9.48 -2.51
N GLY A 262 -24.28 -9.85 -1.91
CA GLY A 262 -24.19 -10.90 -0.91
C GLY A 262 -24.34 -10.42 0.53
N GLU A 263 -24.01 -11.29 1.48
CA GLU A 263 -24.03 -11.01 2.92
C GLU A 263 -22.84 -11.71 3.60
N GLY A 264 -22.03 -10.97 4.35
CA GLY A 264 -20.90 -11.59 5.03
C GLY A 264 -20.27 -10.73 6.10
N ARG A 265 -19.46 -11.39 6.93
CA ARG A 265 -18.80 -10.80 8.10
C ARG A 265 -17.29 -10.89 7.94
N ILE A 266 -16.59 -9.77 8.10
CA ILE A 266 -15.14 -9.72 8.18
C ILE A 266 -14.73 -9.41 9.61
N GLU A 267 -13.96 -10.31 10.22
CA GLU A 267 -13.54 -10.28 11.63
C GLU A 267 -12.04 -9.97 11.78
N GLY A 268 -11.60 -9.69 13.00
CA GLY A 268 -10.18 -9.53 13.34
C GLY A 268 -9.62 -8.15 13.02
N ILE A 269 -10.48 -7.18 12.76
CA ILE A 269 -10.13 -5.78 12.49
C ILE A 269 -10.35 -4.90 13.72
N ASN A 270 -10.00 -3.63 13.63
CA ASN A 270 -10.47 -2.59 14.54
C ASN A 270 -11.59 -1.80 13.82
N GLY A 271 -12.84 -2.03 14.22
CA GLY A 271 -14.05 -1.45 13.61
C GLY A 271 -14.00 0.06 13.37
N PRO A 272 -13.60 0.88 14.36
CA PRO A 272 -13.46 2.32 14.20
C PRO A 272 -12.63 2.76 12.98
N ASP A 273 -11.63 1.99 12.58
CA ASP A 273 -10.76 2.31 11.44
C ASP A 273 -11.49 2.21 10.09
N LEU A 274 -12.66 1.56 10.04
CA LEU A 274 -13.50 1.43 8.85
C LEU A 274 -14.74 2.34 8.89
N LYS A 275 -14.88 3.21 9.89
CA LYS A 275 -16.08 4.06 10.07
C LYS A 275 -16.43 4.87 8.82
N ALA A 276 -15.44 5.50 8.18
CA ALA A 276 -15.64 6.29 6.96
C ALA A 276 -16.13 5.43 5.80
N LEU A 277 -15.53 4.25 5.59
CA LEU A 277 -15.95 3.30 4.57
C LEU A 277 -17.38 2.79 4.82
N ALA A 278 -17.66 2.37 6.06
CA ALA A 278 -18.97 1.85 6.46
C ALA A 278 -20.08 2.89 6.20
N GLY A 279 -19.82 4.16 6.54
CA GLY A 279 -20.75 5.26 6.25
C GLY A 279 -21.00 5.47 4.76
N LEU A 280 -19.98 5.32 3.90
CA LEU A 280 -20.14 5.40 2.45
C LEU A 280 -20.91 4.23 1.85
N LEU A 281 -20.72 3.02 2.38
CA LEU A 281 -21.47 1.83 1.97
C LEU A 281 -22.95 1.96 2.37
N ASP A 282 -23.22 2.35 3.62
CA ASP A 282 -24.58 2.59 4.11
C ASP A 282 -25.27 3.72 3.31
N TRP A 283 -24.54 4.79 2.99
CA TRP A 283 -25.02 5.90 2.17
C TRP A 283 -25.55 5.47 0.80
N VAL A 284 -24.91 4.50 0.14
CA VAL A 284 -25.35 3.96 -1.16
C VAL A 284 -26.37 2.83 -1.04
N GLY A 285 -26.86 2.56 0.17
CA GLY A 285 -27.89 1.57 0.43
C GLY A 285 -27.37 0.15 0.61
N VAL A 286 -26.10 -0.02 0.98
CA VAL A 286 -25.56 -1.31 1.42
C VAL A 286 -25.59 -1.32 2.95
N PRO A 287 -26.52 -2.05 3.60
CA PRO A 287 -26.66 -1.97 5.05
C PRO A 287 -25.43 -2.59 5.73
N ILE A 288 -24.82 -1.85 6.66
CA ILE A 288 -23.62 -2.27 7.38
C ILE A 288 -23.90 -2.35 8.88
N THR A 289 -23.37 -3.38 9.54
CA THR A 289 -23.16 -3.36 10.99
C THR A 289 -21.66 -3.30 11.28
N LEU A 290 -21.24 -2.23 11.95
CA LEU A 290 -19.87 -2.05 12.39
C LEU A 290 -19.76 -2.38 13.89
N ALA A 291 -19.10 -3.50 14.20
CA ALA A 291 -18.77 -3.91 15.55
C ALA A 291 -17.33 -3.46 15.90
N PRO A 292 -16.92 -3.49 17.19
CA PRO A 292 -15.55 -3.13 17.57
C PRO A 292 -14.46 -3.95 16.86
N ASP A 293 -14.74 -5.21 16.53
CA ASP A 293 -13.76 -6.16 15.99
C ASP A 293 -14.13 -6.73 14.60
N ALA A 294 -15.20 -6.22 13.99
CA ALA A 294 -15.74 -6.75 12.75
C ALA A 294 -16.61 -5.77 11.97
N ILE A 295 -16.72 -6.00 10.66
CA ILE A 295 -17.68 -5.35 9.77
C ILE A 295 -18.57 -6.44 9.14
N THR A 296 -19.89 -6.27 9.25
CA THR A 296 -20.87 -7.13 8.59
C THR A 296 -21.55 -6.36 7.48
N VAL A 297 -21.49 -6.90 6.26
CA VAL A 297 -22.24 -6.43 5.09
C VAL A 297 -23.52 -7.26 4.99
N HIS A 298 -24.68 -6.61 5.02
CA HIS A 298 -25.97 -7.29 4.90
C HIS A 298 -26.47 -7.28 3.46
N GLN A 299 -27.30 -8.25 3.13
CA GLN A 299 -27.93 -8.29 1.81
C GLN A 299 -28.81 -7.05 1.59
N ALA A 300 -28.46 -6.24 0.60
CA ALA A 300 -29.26 -5.09 0.20
C ALA A 300 -30.52 -5.55 -0.54
N ARG A 301 -31.70 -5.11 -0.09
CA ARG A 301 -32.99 -5.36 -0.79
C ARG A 301 -33.11 -4.50 -2.05
N THR A 302 -32.63 -3.26 -1.96
CA THR A 302 -32.57 -2.30 -3.07
C THR A 302 -31.28 -1.50 -2.92
N VAL A 303 -30.47 -1.48 -3.97
CA VAL A 303 -29.28 -0.62 -4.02
C VAL A 303 -29.75 0.80 -4.38
N GLY A 304 -29.42 1.78 -3.55
CA GLY A 304 -29.86 3.16 -3.74
C GLY A 304 -29.20 3.82 -4.96
N GLY A 305 -29.89 4.78 -5.58
CA GLY A 305 -29.35 5.61 -6.68
C GLY A 305 -28.54 6.82 -6.20
N ARG A 306 -28.04 6.78 -4.96
CA ARG A 306 -27.30 7.91 -4.37
C ARG A 306 -25.89 7.99 -4.97
N PRO A 307 -25.41 9.19 -5.31
CA PRO A 307 -24.05 9.35 -5.81
C PRO A 307 -23.04 9.06 -4.70
N LEU A 308 -22.20 8.05 -4.91
CA LEU A 308 -20.99 7.84 -4.13
C LEU A 308 -19.97 8.96 -4.39
N ARG A 309 -19.48 9.58 -3.30
CA ARG A 309 -18.41 10.58 -3.31
C ARG A 309 -17.29 10.10 -2.38
N ALA A 310 -16.22 9.59 -2.95
CA ALA A 310 -15.07 9.07 -2.21
C ALA A 310 -13.86 9.96 -2.46
N ILE A 311 -13.63 10.90 -1.56
CA ILE A 311 -12.55 11.89 -1.63
C ILE A 311 -11.55 11.55 -0.53
N ALA A 312 -10.35 11.13 -0.92
CA ALA A 312 -9.29 10.82 0.01
C ALA A 312 -8.90 12.07 0.81
N SER A 313 -8.67 11.91 2.11
CA SER A 313 -8.33 13.03 2.98
C SER A 313 -7.29 12.61 4.02
N LEU A 314 -6.36 13.52 4.29
CA LEU A 314 -5.37 13.38 5.36
C LEU A 314 -5.91 13.84 6.73
N ALA A 315 -7.14 14.37 6.78
CA ALA A 315 -7.79 14.72 8.05
C ALA A 315 -7.91 13.47 8.95
N PRO A 316 -7.91 13.63 10.28
CA PRO A 316 -7.95 12.49 11.20
C PRO A 316 -9.13 11.53 10.96
N ASP A 317 -10.31 12.09 10.66
CA ASP A 317 -11.53 11.32 10.33
C ASP A 317 -11.78 11.22 8.80
N GLY A 318 -10.75 11.55 8.00
CA GLY A 318 -10.81 11.51 6.54
C GLY A 318 -10.90 10.10 5.98
N LEU A 319 -11.35 9.99 4.73
CA LEU A 319 -11.32 8.73 4.00
C LEU A 319 -9.87 8.38 3.65
N ASP A 320 -9.40 7.22 4.11
CA ASP A 320 -8.09 6.71 3.70
C ASP A 320 -8.08 6.48 2.18
N ALA A 321 -7.04 6.99 1.51
CA ALA A 321 -6.86 6.90 0.06
C ALA A 321 -6.89 5.45 -0.46
N ASP A 322 -6.51 4.48 0.38
CA ASP A 322 -6.52 3.07 0.00
C ASP A 322 -7.92 2.45 -0.06
N PHE A 323 -8.96 3.13 0.45
CA PHE A 323 -10.36 2.72 0.25
C PHE A 323 -10.94 3.18 -1.08
N GLU A 324 -10.34 4.15 -1.75
CA GLU A 324 -10.87 4.71 -2.99
C GLU A 324 -10.97 3.67 -4.13
N PRO A 325 -9.94 2.82 -4.41
CA PRO A 325 -10.04 1.82 -5.47
C PRO A 325 -11.16 0.77 -5.29
N PRO A 326 -11.34 0.11 -4.11
CA PRO A 326 -12.44 -0.84 -3.95
C PRO A 326 -13.82 -0.16 -3.98
N LEU A 327 -13.95 1.08 -3.50
CA LEU A 327 -15.18 1.86 -3.65
C LEU A 327 -15.48 2.20 -5.12
N MET A 328 -14.46 2.52 -5.91
CA MET A 328 -14.60 2.73 -7.35
C MET A 328 -15.05 1.45 -8.07
N ALA A 329 -14.48 0.30 -7.70
CA ALA A 329 -14.91 -0.99 -8.24
C ALA A 329 -16.38 -1.30 -7.90
N LEU A 330 -16.82 -0.99 -6.67
CA LEU A 330 -18.23 -1.12 -6.28
C LEU A 330 -19.13 -0.19 -7.11
N ALA A 331 -18.73 1.07 -7.28
CA ALA A 331 -19.51 2.09 -8.00
C ALA A 331 -19.85 1.71 -9.45
N LEU A 332 -19.00 0.92 -10.11
CA LEU A 332 -19.30 0.38 -11.45
C LEU A 332 -20.54 -0.54 -11.49
N THR A 333 -20.98 -1.03 -10.34
CA THR A 333 -22.19 -1.86 -10.20
C THR A 333 -23.41 -1.08 -9.73
N LEU A 334 -23.24 0.19 -9.37
CA LEU A 334 -24.28 1.09 -8.88
C LEU A 334 -24.82 1.97 -10.01
N PRO A 335 -26.11 2.34 -10.00
CA PRO A 335 -26.62 3.35 -10.90
C PRO A 335 -26.20 4.76 -10.44
N GLY A 336 -25.89 5.64 -11.40
CA GLY A 336 -25.67 7.06 -11.14
C GLY A 336 -24.29 7.57 -11.58
N ILE A 337 -23.98 8.79 -11.16
CA ILE A 337 -22.69 9.45 -11.39
C ILE A 337 -21.94 9.46 -10.06
N HIS A 338 -20.70 8.99 -10.10
CA HIS A 338 -19.86 8.86 -8.91
C HIS A 338 -18.60 9.71 -9.04
N LEU A 339 -18.15 10.26 -7.91
CA LEU A 339 -17.02 11.17 -7.82
C LEU A 339 -15.92 10.57 -6.96
N PHE A 340 -14.71 10.49 -7.52
CA PHE A 340 -13.51 10.04 -6.84
C PHE A 340 -12.42 11.10 -6.94
N CYS A 341 -11.69 11.34 -5.86
CA CYS A 341 -10.56 12.27 -5.83
C CYS A 341 -9.50 11.77 -4.85
N ASP A 342 -8.24 11.82 -5.26
CA ASP A 342 -7.08 11.52 -4.42
C ASP A 342 -5.93 12.50 -4.71
N ASP A 343 -5.96 13.65 -4.05
CA ASP A 343 -4.89 14.65 -4.10
C ASP A 343 -3.64 14.24 -3.30
N ILE A 344 -3.72 13.14 -2.52
CA ILE A 344 -2.61 12.62 -1.72
C ILE A 344 -1.65 11.83 -2.61
N ASN A 345 -2.19 11.15 -3.63
CA ASN A 345 -1.45 10.24 -4.49
C ASN A 345 -1.67 10.57 -5.98
N PRO A 346 -0.93 11.55 -6.53
CA PRO A 346 -1.16 12.11 -7.87
C PRO A 346 -0.96 11.15 -9.07
N GLY A 347 -0.75 9.85 -8.84
CA GLY A 347 -0.69 8.80 -9.87
C GLY A 347 -1.72 7.67 -9.70
N ARG A 348 -2.60 7.73 -8.68
CA ARG A 348 -3.47 6.59 -8.32
C ARG A 348 -4.43 6.18 -9.43
N HIS A 349 -4.95 7.13 -10.20
CA HIS A 349 -5.92 6.85 -11.29
C HIS A 349 -5.28 6.46 -12.62
N GLY A 350 -3.94 6.31 -12.69
CA GLY A 350 -3.23 6.03 -13.95
C GLY A 350 -3.68 4.76 -14.67
N SER A 351 -4.24 3.77 -13.95
CA SER A 351 -4.76 2.52 -14.54
C SER A 351 -6.25 2.54 -14.90
N ALA A 352 -7.01 3.54 -14.45
CA ALA A 352 -8.46 3.59 -14.67
C ALA A 352 -8.84 3.71 -16.15
N SER A 353 -7.94 4.24 -16.99
CA SER A 353 -8.09 4.37 -18.45
C SER A 353 -8.17 3.05 -19.23
N SER A 354 -7.87 1.90 -18.59
CA SER A 354 -7.80 0.60 -19.25
C SER A 354 -9.07 -0.26 -19.16
N SER A 355 -10.10 0.20 -18.43
CA SER A 355 -11.34 -0.58 -18.22
C SER A 355 -12.32 -0.43 -19.40
N PRO A 356 -12.67 -1.52 -20.12
CA PRO A 356 -13.59 -1.47 -21.26
C PRO A 356 -15.06 -1.24 -20.87
N SER A 357 -15.39 -1.23 -19.57
CA SER A 357 -16.77 -1.08 -19.06
C SER A 357 -17.16 0.37 -18.74
N VAL A 358 -16.25 1.33 -18.90
CA VAL A 358 -16.52 2.74 -18.62
C VAL A 358 -16.79 3.47 -19.92
N THR A 359 -18.01 3.99 -20.08
CA THR A 359 -18.43 4.65 -21.34
C THR A 359 -17.85 6.06 -21.46
N SER A 360 -17.60 6.72 -20.32
CA SER A 360 -16.92 8.01 -20.27
C SER A 360 -16.25 8.17 -18.92
N ILE A 361 -14.93 8.38 -18.94
CA ILE A 361 -14.16 8.89 -17.79
C ILE A 361 -13.93 10.36 -18.09
N ALA A 362 -14.58 11.24 -17.34
CA ALA A 362 -14.26 12.66 -17.41
C ALA A 362 -13.25 12.97 -16.29
N TYR A 363 -12.04 13.37 -16.69
CA TYR A 363 -11.07 13.95 -15.77
C TYR A 363 -11.39 15.45 -15.70
N VAL A 364 -11.86 15.90 -14.55
CA VAL A 364 -11.98 17.34 -14.27
C VAL A 364 -10.97 17.59 -13.15
N THR A 365 -9.78 18.07 -13.52
CA THR A 365 -8.71 18.53 -12.61
C THR A 365 -8.70 17.85 -11.23
N SER A 366 -7.96 16.74 -11.13
CA SER A 366 -7.84 15.83 -9.96
C SER A 366 -9.06 14.97 -9.59
N ALA A 367 -10.23 15.19 -10.20
CA ALA A 367 -11.41 14.37 -9.97
C ALA A 367 -11.75 13.45 -11.15
N MET A 368 -12.14 12.22 -10.85
CA MET A 368 -12.63 11.24 -11.82
C MET A 368 -14.15 11.12 -11.72
N LEU A 369 -14.84 11.39 -12.84
CA LEU A 369 -16.27 11.15 -13.00
C LEU A 369 -16.48 9.78 -13.66
N CYS A 370 -17.22 8.89 -12.99
CA CYS A 370 -17.60 7.60 -13.57
C CYS A 370 -19.07 7.60 -13.98
N VAL A 371 -19.32 7.36 -15.28
CA VAL A 371 -20.68 7.19 -15.84
C VAL A 371 -20.81 5.75 -16.35
N PRO A 372 -21.67 4.91 -15.73
CA PRO A 372 -21.98 3.60 -16.29
C PRO A 372 -22.90 3.77 -17.50
N SER A 373 -22.48 3.30 -18.67
CA SER A 373 -23.41 2.98 -19.76
C SER A 373 -23.12 1.56 -20.25
N PHE A 374 -24.17 0.75 -20.36
CA PHE A 374 -24.04 -0.64 -20.75
C PHE A 374 -24.41 -0.78 -22.23
N ILE A 375 -23.43 -1.05 -23.07
CA ILE A 375 -23.65 -1.65 -24.39
C ILE A 375 -22.77 -2.90 -24.46
N TRP A 376 -23.40 -4.06 -24.37
CA TRP A 376 -22.72 -5.34 -24.59
C TRP A 376 -22.53 -5.53 -26.10
N ALA A 377 -21.29 -5.44 -26.59
CA ALA A 377 -20.93 -5.87 -27.93
C ALA A 377 -19.91 -7.02 -27.82
N PRO A 378 -20.23 -8.24 -28.27
CA PRO A 378 -19.28 -9.34 -28.27
C PRO A 378 -18.23 -9.07 -29.34
N ARG A 379 -17.00 -8.68 -28.94
CA ARG A 379 -15.86 -8.67 -29.87
C ARG A 379 -15.21 -10.04 -29.90
N PHE A 380 -15.55 -10.81 -30.93
CA PHE A 380 -14.73 -11.91 -31.42
C PHE A 380 -13.31 -11.41 -31.73
N LEU A 381 -12.31 -12.15 -31.27
CA LEU A 381 -10.93 -12.03 -31.72
C LEU A 381 -10.87 -12.26 -33.24
N ARG A 382 -10.72 -11.18 -34.02
CA ARG A 382 -10.08 -11.25 -35.33
C ARG A 382 -8.96 -10.21 -35.38
N ARG A 383 -7.78 -10.67 -35.80
CA ARG A 383 -6.55 -9.88 -35.99
C ARG A 383 -6.84 -8.64 -36.84
N ARG A 384 -6.21 -7.52 -36.46
CA ARG A 384 -6.25 -6.23 -37.16
C ARG A 384 -5.79 -6.34 -38.62
N SER A 385 -6.44 -5.58 -39.50
CA SER A 385 -5.74 -4.70 -40.44
C SER A 385 -6.47 -3.37 -40.49
N ARG A 386 -5.71 -2.28 -40.66
CA ARG A 386 -6.17 -0.88 -40.68
C ARG A 386 -6.54 -0.45 -42.10
N SER A 387 -7.57 0.39 -42.18
CA SER A 387 -7.76 1.59 -43.03
C SER A 387 -7.81 1.46 -44.56
N ALA A 388 -8.97 1.77 -45.16
CA ALA A 388 -9.24 2.99 -45.94
C ALA A 388 -10.42 2.79 -46.92
N ALA A 389 -11.11 3.87 -47.24
CA ALA A 389 -12.23 3.92 -48.18
C ALA A 389 -11.79 3.97 -49.67
N HIS A 390 -12.77 3.63 -50.54
CA HIS A 390 -12.87 3.69 -52.01
C HIS A 390 -12.32 2.55 -52.91
N GLU A 391 -13.31 1.80 -53.43
CA GLU A 391 -13.58 1.28 -54.79
C GLU A 391 -12.52 0.65 -55.73
N ALA A 392 -12.94 -0.54 -56.19
CA ALA A 392 -12.90 -1.11 -57.55
C ALA A 392 -11.65 -1.84 -58.10
N ALA A 393 -11.90 -3.13 -58.38
CA ALA A 393 -11.44 -3.99 -59.47
C ALA A 393 -9.95 -4.45 -59.59
N GLY A 394 -9.79 -5.77 -59.80
CA GLY A 394 -8.77 -6.31 -60.72
C GLY A 394 -7.52 -6.98 -60.14
N THR A 395 -7.55 -8.31 -60.03
CA THR A 395 -6.52 -9.30 -60.44
C THR A 395 -5.02 -9.18 -60.03
N SER A 396 -4.55 -10.30 -59.45
CA SER A 396 -3.28 -11.06 -59.71
C SER A 396 -1.92 -10.68 -59.10
N THR A 397 -1.41 -11.63 -58.28
CA THR A 397 -0.03 -12.18 -58.15
C THR A 397 1.14 -11.40 -57.48
N PRO A 398 2.20 -12.09 -56.97
CA PRO A 398 2.89 -11.74 -55.73
C PRO A 398 4.42 -11.42 -55.83
N SER A 399 4.95 -10.74 -54.80
CA SER A 399 6.36 -10.70 -54.37
C SER A 399 6.39 -10.01 -52.98
N GLY A 400 6.90 -10.57 -51.87
CA GLY A 400 8.25 -11.04 -51.63
C GLY A 400 9.11 -9.88 -51.12
N PHE A 401 9.29 -9.71 -49.79
CA PHE A 401 10.50 -9.15 -49.15
C PHE A 401 10.45 -9.26 -47.61
N SER A 402 11.59 -9.67 -47.06
CA SER A 402 11.93 -9.89 -45.65
C SER A 402 12.41 -8.60 -44.97
N ALA A 403 12.10 -8.41 -43.68
CA ALA A 403 12.95 -7.63 -42.78
C ALA A 403 12.80 -8.09 -41.31
N HIS A 404 13.93 -8.52 -40.74
CA HIS A 404 14.15 -8.83 -39.33
C HIS A 404 14.11 -7.58 -38.44
N THR A 405 13.63 -7.69 -37.19
CA THR A 405 14.25 -7.01 -36.04
C THR A 405 13.96 -7.71 -34.70
N ARG A 406 15.03 -8.35 -34.19
CA ARG A 406 15.57 -8.47 -32.82
C ARG A 406 14.62 -8.57 -31.62
N SER A 407 14.79 -9.69 -30.94
CA SER A 407 14.36 -10.02 -29.58
C SER A 407 15.09 -9.21 -28.51
N CYS A 408 14.36 -8.70 -27.51
CA CYS A 408 14.90 -8.34 -26.20
C CYS A 408 14.27 -9.24 -25.13
N ARG A 409 15.11 -9.91 -24.34
CA ARG A 409 14.75 -10.75 -23.19
C ARG A 409 14.33 -9.87 -22.00
N PRO A 410 13.31 -10.26 -21.20
CA PRO A 410 13.10 -9.68 -19.88
C PRO A 410 13.58 -10.61 -18.74
N THR A 411 14.12 -9.96 -17.72
CA THR A 411 14.60 -10.46 -16.43
C THR A 411 13.48 -10.55 -15.38
N GLY A 412 13.42 -11.69 -14.67
CA GLY A 412 13.01 -11.85 -13.25
C GLY A 412 11.57 -11.49 -12.80
N PRO A 413 10.86 -12.35 -12.05
CA PRO A 413 9.48 -12.07 -11.63
C PRO A 413 9.44 -11.25 -10.32
N SER A 414 8.57 -10.24 -10.27
CA SER A 414 8.14 -9.63 -9.02
C SER A 414 6.64 -9.34 -9.06
N SER A 415 5.98 -9.51 -7.90
CA SER A 415 4.58 -9.21 -7.58
C SER A 415 3.52 -10.34 -7.74
N ALA A 416 3.38 -11.12 -6.67
CA ALA A 416 2.17 -11.87 -6.37
C ALA A 416 1.40 -11.16 -5.24
N TRP A 417 0.07 -11.15 -5.34
CA TRP A 417 -0.82 -10.89 -4.21
C TRP A 417 -0.47 -11.85 -3.05
N PRO A 418 -0.73 -11.48 -1.78
CA PRO A 418 -0.70 -12.46 -0.71
C PRO A 418 -1.75 -13.54 -1.03
N ARG A 419 -1.33 -14.81 -0.96
CA ARG A 419 -2.19 -15.98 -1.23
C ARG A 419 -3.42 -16.04 -0.30
N SER A 420 -3.48 -15.21 0.75
CA SER A 420 -4.53 -15.16 1.77
C SER A 420 -5.84 -14.54 1.30
N ALA A 421 -5.84 -13.42 0.59
CA ALA A 421 -7.10 -12.85 0.08
C ALA A 421 -7.78 -13.75 -0.97
N TYR A 422 -7.02 -14.63 -1.63
CA TYR A 422 -7.57 -15.70 -2.47
C TYR A 422 -8.10 -16.88 -1.64
N ARG A 423 -7.45 -17.23 -0.52
CA ARG A 423 -7.97 -18.21 0.45
C ARG A 423 -9.27 -17.73 1.10
N ALA A 424 -9.37 -16.43 1.41
CA ALA A 424 -10.58 -15.77 1.91
C ALA A 424 -11.75 -15.94 0.93
N LEU A 425 -11.56 -15.64 -0.36
CA LEU A 425 -12.58 -15.85 -1.40
C LEU A 425 -12.96 -17.33 -1.58
N ARG A 426 -12.06 -18.28 -1.32
CA ARG A 426 -12.37 -19.72 -1.31
C ARG A 426 -13.09 -20.17 -0.04
N ALA A 427 -12.75 -19.62 1.12
CA ALA A 427 -13.39 -19.95 2.40
C ALA A 427 -14.87 -19.53 2.45
N ILE A 428 -15.22 -18.47 1.72
CA ILE A 428 -16.60 -17.99 1.48
C ILE A 428 -17.43 -18.99 0.63
N HIS A 429 -16.80 -20.03 0.06
CA HIS A 429 -17.50 -21.09 -0.68
C HIS A 429 -17.17 -22.48 -0.14
N GLY A 430 -18.03 -23.00 0.75
CA GLY A 430 -18.17 -24.45 0.95
C GLY A 430 -18.69 -25.08 -0.35
N TRP A 431 -17.81 -25.75 -1.10
CA TRP A 431 -18.13 -26.26 -2.43
C TRP A 431 -18.63 -27.71 -2.40
N HIS A 432 -19.78 -27.97 -3.02
CA HIS A 432 -20.21 -29.27 -3.53
C HIS A 432 -20.75 -29.10 -4.97
N PRO A 433 -20.40 -29.97 -5.93
CA PRO A 433 -20.76 -29.77 -7.34
C PRO A 433 -22.07 -30.46 -7.70
N SER A 434 -23.18 -29.71 -7.78
CA SER A 434 -24.27 -30.04 -8.71
C SER A 434 -25.31 -28.92 -8.80
N ARG A 435 -25.43 -28.33 -10.00
CA ARG A 435 -26.57 -27.61 -10.63
C ARG A 435 -26.17 -26.24 -11.21
N ALA A 436 -26.48 -26.08 -12.49
CA ALA A 436 -26.25 -24.90 -13.31
C ALA A 436 -27.14 -23.70 -12.88
N PRO A 437 -26.69 -22.45 -13.00
CA PRO A 437 -27.48 -21.28 -12.61
C PRO A 437 -28.30 -20.69 -13.78
N SER A 438 -29.47 -20.16 -13.44
CA SER A 438 -30.34 -19.34 -14.29
C SER A 438 -29.79 -17.91 -14.47
N ALA A 439 -30.11 -17.31 -15.63
CA ALA A 439 -29.60 -16.02 -16.08
C ALA A 439 -30.18 -14.82 -15.30
N THR A 440 -29.44 -14.30 -14.32
CA THR A 440 -29.61 -12.91 -13.78
C THR A 440 -28.33 -12.33 -13.16
N THR A 441 -27.15 -12.89 -13.44
CA THR A 441 -25.92 -12.57 -12.66
C THR A 441 -24.85 -11.85 -13.49
N THR A 442 -25.05 -10.56 -13.80
CA THR A 442 -24.09 -9.73 -14.57
C THR A 442 -23.15 -8.85 -13.72
N ARG A 443 -23.28 -8.79 -12.39
CA ARG A 443 -22.52 -7.85 -11.54
C ARG A 443 -21.11 -8.33 -11.10
N ALA A 444 -20.94 -9.62 -10.82
CA ALA A 444 -19.68 -10.19 -10.31
C ALA A 444 -18.44 -10.05 -11.24
N PRO A 445 -18.52 -10.24 -12.59
CA PRO A 445 -17.34 -10.10 -13.45
C PRO A 445 -16.82 -8.66 -13.57
N VAL A 446 -17.68 -7.65 -13.36
CA VAL A 446 -17.31 -6.23 -13.43
C VAL A 446 -16.41 -5.83 -12.26
N PHE A 447 -16.74 -6.29 -11.05
CA PHE A 447 -15.95 -6.03 -9.84
C PHE A 447 -14.57 -6.70 -9.90
N ALA A 448 -14.51 -7.96 -10.37
CA ALA A 448 -13.25 -8.69 -10.52
C ALA A 448 -12.32 -8.08 -11.59
N ALA A 449 -12.89 -7.61 -12.71
CA ALA A 449 -12.14 -6.90 -13.74
C ALA A 449 -11.58 -5.55 -13.22
N ALA A 450 -12.37 -4.81 -12.43
CA ALA A 450 -11.95 -3.55 -11.82
C ALA A 450 -10.80 -3.73 -10.79
N LEU A 451 -10.82 -4.80 -9.99
CA LEU A 451 -9.72 -5.17 -9.09
C LEU A 451 -8.47 -5.68 -9.84
N THR A 452 -8.62 -6.27 -11.01
CA THR A 452 -7.47 -6.75 -11.81
C THR A 452 -6.69 -5.58 -12.42
N VAL A 453 -7.37 -4.50 -12.78
CA VAL A 453 -6.74 -3.25 -13.25
C VAL A 453 -5.89 -2.58 -12.15
N TRP A 454 -6.28 -2.73 -10.87
CA TRP A 454 -5.45 -2.31 -9.71
C TRP A 454 -4.14 -3.11 -9.58
N ARG A 455 -4.14 -4.38 -9.99
CA ARG A 455 -2.94 -5.23 -9.96
C ARG A 455 -1.88 -4.77 -10.98
N THR A 456 -2.30 -4.22 -12.12
CA THR A 456 -1.40 -3.79 -13.21
C THR A 456 -0.80 -2.37 -13.04
N SER A 457 -1.36 -1.50 -12.20
CA SER A 457 -0.69 -0.24 -11.78
C SER A 457 0.46 -0.46 -10.81
N SER A 458 0.55 -1.65 -10.24
CA SER A 458 1.44 -1.97 -9.13
C SER A 458 2.65 -2.81 -9.55
N ALA A 459 2.73 -3.22 -10.82
CA ALA A 459 3.70 -4.18 -11.33
C ALA A 459 4.13 -3.88 -12.77
N ASP A 460 5.45 -3.92 -12.99
CA ASP A 460 6.15 -4.03 -14.27
C ASP A 460 6.01 -2.89 -15.29
N ARG A 461 6.77 -1.81 -15.06
CA ARG A 461 7.52 -1.15 -16.14
C ARG A 461 8.91 -0.76 -15.64
N TYR A 462 9.89 -1.63 -15.87
CA TYR A 462 11.29 -1.22 -15.96
C TYR A 462 11.78 -1.57 -17.36
N SER A 463 12.05 -0.53 -18.15
CA SER A 463 13.03 -0.59 -19.23
C SER A 463 13.84 0.69 -19.11
N PRO A 464 15.18 0.62 -19.01
CA PRO A 464 16.00 1.82 -19.04
C PRO A 464 15.83 2.46 -20.42
N ALA A 465 15.37 3.71 -20.46
CA ALA A 465 15.50 4.52 -21.66
C ALA A 465 17.01 4.76 -21.88
N PRO A 466 17.53 4.64 -23.12
CA PRO A 466 18.93 4.90 -23.39
C PRO A 466 19.26 6.38 -23.20
N ASP A 467 20.46 6.63 -22.68
CA ASP A 467 21.06 7.92 -22.41
C ASP A 467 20.72 9.00 -23.45
N THR A 468 19.96 10.01 -23.01
CA THR A 468 19.99 11.34 -23.63
C THR A 468 20.01 12.38 -22.51
N PRO A 469 20.97 13.33 -22.51
CA PRO A 469 21.16 14.25 -21.40
C PRO A 469 20.10 15.36 -21.45
N SER A 470 19.02 15.24 -20.67
CA SER A 470 18.18 16.39 -20.37
C SER A 470 18.85 17.22 -19.26
N ARG A 471 19.53 18.30 -19.65
CA ARG A 471 20.00 19.33 -18.71
C ARG A 471 18.80 19.95 -17.99
N SER A 472 18.53 19.54 -16.75
CA SER A 472 17.74 20.35 -15.81
C SER A 472 18.70 21.18 -14.98
N THR A 473 18.87 22.44 -15.36
CA THR A 473 19.62 23.45 -14.60
C THR A 473 18.90 23.77 -13.29
N TRP A 474 19.44 23.29 -12.18
CA TRP A 474 19.04 23.73 -10.83
C TRP A 474 19.68 25.08 -10.53
N THR A 475 18.90 26.16 -10.68
CA THR A 475 19.32 27.50 -10.20
C THR A 475 19.02 27.62 -8.71
N ARG A 476 20.09 27.72 -7.90
CA ARG A 476 20.03 28.14 -6.49
C ARG A 476 19.38 29.53 -6.36
N PRO A 477 18.53 29.80 -5.36
CA PRO A 477 18.16 31.18 -5.05
C PRO A 477 19.36 31.90 -4.43
N ARG A 478 19.81 32.99 -5.07
CA ARG A 478 20.76 33.94 -4.46
C ARG A 478 20.04 34.68 -3.33
N VAL A 479 20.52 34.51 -2.11
CA VAL A 479 20.26 35.42 -1.00
C VAL A 479 20.83 36.79 -1.38
N LYS A 480 19.97 37.80 -1.54
CA LYS A 480 20.38 39.20 -1.54
C LYS A 480 20.41 39.67 -0.10
N ALA A 481 21.62 39.93 0.40
CA ALA A 481 21.84 40.73 1.58
C ALA A 481 21.65 42.23 1.26
N SER A 482 21.33 42.96 2.34
CA SER A 482 21.67 44.37 2.62
C SER A 482 20.60 45.44 2.37
N PRO A 483 20.66 46.57 3.11
CA PRO A 483 21.48 46.87 4.30
C PRO A 483 20.75 46.64 5.63
#